data_AF-A0A0Q7Z6W8-F1
#
_entry.id   AF-A0A0Q7Z6W8-F1
#
_cell.length_a   1.000
_cell.length_b   1.000
_cell.length_c   1.000
_cell.angle_alpha   90.00
_cell.angle_beta   90.00
_cell.angle_gamma   90.00
#
_symmetry.space_group_name_H-M   'P 1'
#
loop_
_entity.id
_entity.type
_entity.pdbx_description
1 polymer ?
#
loop_
_entity_poly.entity_id
_entity_poly.type
_entity_poly.pdbx_seq_one_letter_code
_entity_poly.pdbx_strand_id
1 'polypeptide(L)'
;MTTQLQQWLGEANMLREFDRWFDSVMRSGNFDELDAFLTEELLAHVHPITSLCLARPLSAVRVTGWDELAADVLRDEERHAAAGPVTAIGVDLSAHCEPDDDAWQLEVNFYDDEAFPFGDGDLTDINAAAADTSTPWQGEFRDIVNSLTVVGLGRIYRAISANAPGRIPFGEPAPVDVVADRLGRYFITLRFHQALVRDATNEGLPRPMVLLGGAHDVDPWYEAGYWCETAHAGDDKIASILDARDEANRARFQAETEMKIAEWRDRRNVITRRQLRADKQQAFIDLSIAQDAMFHSITGLGDGRPSHELSDHEYEMLLYAWQRQRAEKIGDDPDAIAIPEAPRGGLFGLFSRAS
;
A
#
# COMPACT_ATOMS: atom_id res chain seq x y z
N MET A 1 8.44 -31.24 32.76
CA MET A 1 9.89 -31.07 32.62
C MET A 1 10.10 -29.67 32.05
N THR A 2 11.05 -28.90 32.58
CA THR A 2 11.41 -27.61 32.00
C THR A 2 12.18 -27.87 30.71
N THR A 3 11.76 -27.26 29.60
CA THR A 3 12.44 -27.38 28.30
C THR A 3 13.72 -26.55 28.26
N GLN A 4 14.59 -26.85 27.30
CA GLN A 4 15.79 -26.06 27.04
C GLN A 4 15.42 -24.61 26.72
N LEU A 5 14.34 -24.38 25.96
CA LEU A 5 13.82 -23.04 25.66
C LEU A 5 13.31 -22.30 26.91
N GLN A 6 12.59 -22.97 27.82
CA GLN A 6 12.14 -22.36 29.08
C GLN A 6 13.30 -21.94 29.99
N GLN A 7 14.39 -22.71 29.99
CA GLN A 7 15.62 -22.37 30.71
C GLN A 7 16.34 -21.21 30.04
N TRP A 8 16.46 -21.23 28.71
CA TRP A 8 17.07 -20.15 27.93
C TRP A 8 16.32 -18.82 28.05
N LEU A 9 15.00 -18.83 28.14
CA LEU A 9 14.22 -17.60 28.31
C LEU A 9 14.24 -17.06 29.76
N GLY A 10 14.53 -17.91 30.76
CA GLY A 10 14.62 -17.54 32.17
C GLY A 10 15.98 -16.96 32.61
N GLU A 11 17.04 -17.17 31.82
CA GLU A 11 18.39 -16.71 32.09
C GLU A 11 18.76 -15.47 31.25
N ALA A 12 19.21 -14.40 31.91
CA ALA A 12 19.70 -13.23 31.18
C ALA A 12 20.93 -13.59 30.34
N ASN A 13 20.92 -13.17 29.07
CA ASN A 13 21.86 -13.48 27.97
C ASN A 13 21.44 -14.63 27.03
N MET A 14 20.71 -15.64 27.52
CA MET A 14 20.37 -16.81 26.71
C MET A 14 19.30 -16.52 25.64
N LEU A 15 18.41 -15.54 25.84
CA LEU A 15 17.51 -15.04 24.79
C LEU A 15 18.30 -14.50 23.57
N ARG A 16 19.34 -13.68 23.80
CA ARG A 16 20.19 -13.18 22.71
C ARG A 16 20.94 -14.30 22.00
N GLU A 17 21.28 -15.36 22.71
CA GLU A 17 21.91 -16.54 22.10
C GLU A 17 20.92 -17.32 21.24
N PHE A 18 19.67 -17.44 21.69
CA PHE A 18 18.60 -18.02 20.87
C PHE A 18 18.36 -17.20 19.61
N ASP A 19 18.23 -15.86 19.72
CA ASP A 19 18.01 -14.97 18.58
C ASP A 19 19.13 -15.15 17.54
N ARG A 20 20.39 -15.15 17.99
CA ARG A 20 21.55 -15.40 17.12
C ARG A 20 21.54 -16.79 16.49
N TRP A 21 21.13 -17.82 17.25
CA TRP A 21 21.01 -19.17 16.71
C TRP A 21 19.91 -19.25 15.65
N PHE A 22 18.72 -18.69 15.94
CA PHE A 22 17.61 -18.61 15.00
C PHE A 22 18.04 -17.91 13.71
N ASP A 23 18.66 -16.74 13.83
CA ASP A 23 19.19 -15.97 12.70
C ASP A 23 20.22 -16.79 11.90
N SER A 24 21.13 -17.47 12.60
CA SER A 24 22.15 -18.32 11.97
C SER A 24 21.52 -19.47 11.18
N VAL A 25 20.49 -20.15 11.73
CA VAL A 25 19.81 -21.25 11.05
C VAL A 25 19.00 -20.74 9.86
N MET A 26 18.26 -19.65 10.02
CA MET A 26 17.53 -19.00 8.94
C MET A 26 18.46 -18.57 7.79
N ARG A 27 19.59 -17.91 8.10
CA ARG A 27 20.60 -17.50 7.08
C ARG A 27 21.30 -18.67 6.41
N SER A 28 21.41 -19.81 7.07
CA SER A 28 21.96 -21.03 6.45
C SER A 28 20.99 -21.68 5.44
N GLY A 29 19.75 -21.20 5.34
CA GLY A 29 18.70 -21.79 4.52
C GLY A 29 18.20 -23.14 5.04
N ASN A 30 18.63 -23.58 6.23
CA ASN A 30 18.23 -24.85 6.81
C ASN A 30 16.86 -24.76 7.51
N PHE A 31 15.83 -24.42 6.74
CA PHE A 31 14.47 -24.25 7.25
C PHE A 31 13.87 -25.53 7.84
N ASP A 32 14.30 -26.71 7.38
CA ASP A 32 13.80 -28.00 7.88
C ASP A 32 14.29 -28.29 9.31
N GLU A 33 15.55 -27.94 9.63
CA GLU A 33 16.07 -28.06 10.99
C GLU A 33 15.29 -27.15 11.95
N LEU A 34 15.04 -25.91 11.53
CA LEU A 34 14.29 -24.96 12.34
C LEU A 34 12.83 -25.37 12.52
N ASP A 35 12.21 -25.90 11.46
CA ASP A 35 10.84 -26.40 11.51
C ASP A 35 10.68 -27.57 12.47
N ALA A 36 11.63 -28.51 12.44
CA ALA A 36 11.65 -29.65 13.35
C ALA A 36 11.80 -29.19 14.81
N PHE A 37 12.74 -28.28 15.07
CA PHE A 37 12.94 -27.69 16.40
C PHE A 37 11.67 -26.97 16.90
N LEU A 38 11.12 -26.06 16.10
CA LEU A 38 9.92 -25.32 16.49
C LEU A 38 8.73 -26.26 16.70
N THR A 39 8.58 -27.31 15.90
CA THR A 39 7.49 -28.27 16.06
C THR A 39 7.58 -29.01 17.40
N GLU A 40 8.78 -29.47 17.79
CA GLU A 40 9.00 -30.12 19.09
C GLU A 40 8.67 -29.16 20.24
N GLU A 41 9.17 -27.92 20.17
CA GLU A 41 8.93 -26.91 21.20
C GLU A 41 7.45 -26.49 21.29
N LEU A 42 6.75 -26.36 20.16
CA LEU A 42 5.32 -26.05 20.11
C LEU A 42 4.48 -27.16 20.76
N LEU A 43 4.83 -28.44 20.53
CA LEU A 43 4.17 -29.59 21.16
C LEU A 43 4.43 -29.64 22.67
N ALA A 44 5.61 -29.23 23.12
CA ALA A 44 5.98 -29.20 24.52
C ALA A 44 5.29 -28.07 25.33
N HIS A 45 4.86 -26.99 24.66
CA HIS A 45 4.29 -25.79 25.30
C HIS A 45 2.84 -25.55 24.88
N VAL A 46 1.90 -26.31 25.42
CA VAL A 46 0.47 -26.19 25.08
C VAL A 46 -0.09 -24.82 25.49
N HIS A 47 -0.47 -24.02 24.50
CA HIS A 47 -1.06 -22.69 24.64
C HIS A 47 -1.97 -22.41 23.41
N PRO A 48 -2.96 -21.49 23.47
CA PRO A 48 -3.73 -21.11 22.29
C PRO A 48 -2.88 -20.69 21.09
N ILE A 49 -1.81 -19.92 21.30
CA ILE A 49 -0.87 -19.50 20.23
C ILE A 49 -0.17 -20.72 19.61
N THR A 50 0.40 -21.61 20.42
CA THR A 50 1.13 -22.78 19.90
C THR A 50 0.21 -23.77 19.21
N SER A 51 -1.05 -23.87 19.67
CA SER A 51 -2.10 -24.66 19.01
C SER A 51 -2.45 -24.11 17.62
N LEU A 52 -2.51 -22.79 17.47
CA LEU A 52 -2.71 -22.15 16.15
C LEU A 52 -1.52 -22.43 15.23
N CYS A 53 -0.28 -22.34 15.74
CA CYS A 53 0.93 -22.65 14.97
C CYS A 53 0.93 -24.11 14.48
N LEU A 54 0.67 -25.07 15.38
CA LEU A 54 0.59 -26.50 15.03
C LEU A 54 -0.50 -26.82 14.01
N ALA A 55 -1.58 -26.02 13.97
CA ALA A 55 -2.65 -26.14 12.99
C ALA A 55 -2.33 -25.49 11.62
N ARG A 56 -1.12 -24.97 11.43
CA ARG A 56 -0.69 -24.24 10.22
C ARG A 56 0.56 -24.86 9.59
N PRO A 57 0.44 -26.01 8.89
CA PRO A 57 1.55 -26.51 8.09
C PRO A 57 1.91 -25.49 6.99
N LEU A 58 3.14 -25.58 6.44
CA LEU A 58 3.57 -24.72 5.33
C LEU A 58 2.59 -24.75 4.13
N SER A 59 1.93 -25.88 3.88
CA SER A 59 0.93 -26.01 2.83
C SER A 59 -0.35 -25.18 3.07
N ALA A 60 -0.57 -24.66 4.28
CA ALA A 60 -1.68 -23.79 4.64
C ALA A 60 -1.31 -22.30 4.64
N VAL A 61 -0.03 -21.95 4.41
CA VAL A 61 0.45 -20.57 4.34
C VAL A 61 0.76 -20.22 2.89
N ARG A 62 0.22 -19.13 2.35
CA ARG A 62 0.41 -18.71 0.95
C ARG A 62 0.65 -17.22 0.85
N VAL A 63 1.59 -16.80 0.02
CA VAL A 63 1.72 -15.41 -0.44
C VAL A 63 0.95 -15.30 -1.76
N THR A 64 0.05 -14.33 -1.82
CA THR A 64 -0.87 -14.11 -2.94
C THR A 64 -0.77 -12.66 -3.42
N GLY A 65 -1.31 -12.38 -4.61
CA GLY A 65 -1.29 -11.02 -5.20
C GLY A 65 -0.16 -10.77 -6.20
N TRP A 66 0.49 -11.83 -6.71
CA TRP A 66 1.63 -11.72 -7.63
C TRP A 66 1.33 -10.99 -8.94
N ASP A 67 0.12 -11.13 -9.50
CA ASP A 67 -0.25 -10.38 -10.70
C ASP A 67 -0.42 -8.87 -10.41
N GLU A 68 -0.94 -8.53 -9.24
CA GLU A 68 -1.07 -7.13 -8.79
C GLU A 68 0.32 -6.53 -8.55
N LEU A 69 1.21 -7.28 -7.90
CA LEU A 69 2.62 -6.89 -7.75
C LEU A 69 3.27 -6.62 -9.11
N ALA A 70 3.06 -7.51 -10.08
CA ALA A 70 3.64 -7.34 -11.41
C ALA A 70 3.09 -6.09 -12.12
N ALA A 71 1.79 -5.82 -11.99
CA ALA A 71 1.19 -4.60 -12.49
C ALA A 71 1.76 -3.34 -11.81
N ASP A 72 1.98 -3.38 -10.49
CA ASP A 72 2.54 -2.26 -9.74
C ASP A 72 4.00 -1.97 -10.13
N VAL A 73 4.82 -3.00 -10.31
CA VAL A 73 6.21 -2.83 -10.80
C VAL A 73 6.23 -2.20 -12.19
N LEU A 74 5.43 -2.71 -13.15
CA LEU A 74 5.41 -2.13 -14.50
C LEU A 74 4.93 -0.67 -14.49
N ARG A 75 3.96 -0.33 -13.64
CA ARG A 75 3.47 1.04 -13.51
C ARG A 75 4.50 1.96 -12.86
N ASP A 76 5.25 1.49 -11.87
CA ASP A 76 6.38 2.25 -11.30
C ASP A 76 7.42 2.55 -12.39
N GLU A 77 7.81 1.54 -13.17
CA GLU A 77 8.83 1.70 -14.21
C GLU A 77 8.40 2.64 -15.33
N GLU A 78 7.13 2.61 -15.71
CA GLU A 78 6.57 3.58 -16.65
C GLU A 78 6.67 5.01 -16.09
N ARG A 79 6.29 5.20 -14.82
CA ARG A 79 6.31 6.50 -14.13
C ARG A 79 7.74 7.02 -13.94
N HIS A 80 8.69 6.12 -13.74
CA HIS A 80 10.08 6.39 -13.41
C HIS A 80 11.05 5.93 -14.51
N ALA A 81 10.62 5.99 -15.79
CA ALA A 81 11.39 5.47 -16.92
C ALA A 81 12.83 6.03 -17.03
N ALA A 82 13.09 7.23 -16.50
CA ALA A 82 14.43 7.83 -16.47
C ALA A 82 15.36 7.27 -15.37
N ALA A 83 14.80 6.73 -14.29
CA ALA A 83 15.55 6.13 -13.17
C ALA A 83 15.96 4.68 -13.46
N GLY A 84 15.39 4.06 -14.50
CA GLY A 84 15.65 2.67 -14.84
C GLY A 84 14.77 1.68 -14.06
N PRO A 85 15.05 0.38 -14.20
CA PRO A 85 14.18 -0.68 -13.70
C PRO A 85 14.29 -0.85 -12.17
N VAL A 86 13.26 -1.48 -11.61
CA VAL A 86 13.29 -2.00 -10.22
C VAL A 86 14.26 -3.20 -10.14
N THR A 87 15.33 -3.13 -9.38
CA THR A 87 16.33 -4.21 -9.30
C THR A 87 16.16 -5.11 -8.08
N ALA A 88 15.38 -4.68 -7.08
CA ALA A 88 14.94 -5.52 -5.98
C ALA A 88 13.54 -5.16 -5.47
N ILE A 89 12.88 -6.14 -4.86
CA ILE A 89 11.60 -5.97 -4.17
C ILE A 89 11.78 -6.40 -2.71
N GLY A 90 11.46 -5.52 -1.76
CA GLY A 90 11.31 -5.88 -0.36
C GLY A 90 9.89 -6.27 -0.03
N VAL A 91 9.71 -7.31 0.79
CA VAL A 91 8.41 -7.80 1.23
C VAL A 91 8.46 -8.05 2.72
N ASP A 92 7.74 -7.23 3.47
CA ASP A 92 7.79 -7.22 4.93
C ASP A 92 6.46 -7.64 5.56
N LEU A 93 6.56 -8.47 6.61
CA LEU A 93 5.51 -8.54 7.62
C LEU A 93 5.48 -7.19 8.36
N SER A 94 4.40 -6.43 8.20
CA SER A 94 4.31 -5.08 8.75
C SER A 94 3.23 -4.98 9.83
N ALA A 95 3.59 -4.44 11.00
CA ALA A 95 2.64 -4.12 12.07
C ALA A 95 1.75 -2.91 11.71
N HIS A 96 2.07 -2.19 10.65
CA HIS A 96 1.22 -1.14 10.09
C HIS A 96 0.06 -1.69 9.24
N CYS A 97 0.12 -2.97 8.88
CA CYS A 97 -0.96 -3.68 8.21
C CYS A 97 -1.66 -4.58 9.23
N GLU A 98 -2.86 -4.21 9.69
CA GLU A 98 -3.64 -5.09 10.56
C GLU A 98 -4.16 -6.28 9.73
N PRO A 99 -3.90 -7.55 10.12
CA PRO A 99 -4.43 -8.69 9.37
C PRO A 99 -5.95 -8.67 9.38
N ASP A 100 -6.61 -9.02 8.27
CA ASP A 100 -8.03 -9.36 8.23
C ASP A 100 -8.22 -10.87 8.35
N ASP A 101 -8.73 -11.30 9.51
CA ASP A 101 -8.84 -12.71 9.90
C ASP A 101 -7.52 -13.48 9.78
N ASP A 102 -7.36 -14.33 8.76
CA ASP A 102 -6.15 -15.13 8.52
C ASP A 102 -5.26 -14.54 7.40
N ALA A 103 -5.73 -13.49 6.71
CA ALA A 103 -5.01 -12.78 5.67
C ALA A 103 -4.28 -11.56 6.27
N TRP A 104 -3.00 -11.41 5.97
CA TRP A 104 -2.18 -10.31 6.45
C TRP A 104 -1.56 -9.62 5.24
N GLN A 105 -2.01 -8.40 4.98
CA GLN A 105 -1.45 -7.57 3.92
C GLN A 105 0.02 -7.28 4.21
N LEU A 106 0.86 -7.38 3.18
CA LEU A 106 2.29 -7.18 3.28
C LEU A 106 2.66 -5.76 2.86
N GLU A 107 3.74 -5.26 3.41
CA GLU A 107 4.39 -4.04 2.93
C GLU A 107 5.39 -4.42 1.85
N VAL A 108 5.31 -3.78 0.68
CA VAL A 108 6.14 -4.10 -0.46
C VAL A 108 6.89 -2.85 -0.93
N ASN A 109 8.22 -2.93 -0.92
CA ASN A 109 9.11 -1.82 -1.24
C ASN A 109 9.81 -2.06 -2.58
N PHE A 110 9.87 -1.06 -3.44
CA PHE A 110 10.61 -1.13 -4.72
C PHE A 110 11.96 -0.44 -4.61
N TYR A 111 13.02 -1.13 -5.05
CA TYR A 111 14.38 -0.61 -5.04
C TYR A 111 14.98 -0.59 -6.43
N ASP A 112 15.88 0.34 -6.67
CA ASP A 112 16.85 0.29 -7.76
C ASP A 112 18.28 0.22 -7.19
N ASP A 113 19.27 0.37 -8.08
CA ASP A 113 20.68 0.22 -7.73
C ASP A 113 21.32 1.50 -7.15
N GLU A 114 20.54 2.57 -6.86
CA GLU A 114 21.11 3.84 -6.36
C GLU A 114 21.70 3.69 -4.95
N ALA A 115 20.96 3.07 -4.03
CA ALA A 115 21.39 2.88 -2.64
C ALA A 115 22.26 1.64 -2.44
N PHE A 116 21.99 0.56 -3.19
CA PHE A 116 22.73 -0.69 -3.13
C PHE A 116 22.65 -1.41 -4.48
N PRO A 117 23.75 -1.98 -5.01
CA PRO A 117 23.77 -2.57 -6.35
C PRO A 117 23.11 -3.96 -6.36
N PHE A 118 21.78 -4.03 -6.30
CA PHE A 118 21.04 -5.30 -6.31
C PHE A 118 21.12 -6.02 -7.67
N GLY A 119 21.08 -5.27 -8.77
CA GLY A 119 21.04 -5.82 -10.13
C GLY A 119 22.30 -6.58 -10.52
N ASP A 120 23.47 -6.08 -10.08
CA ASP A 120 24.79 -6.69 -10.31
C ASP A 120 25.37 -7.38 -9.06
N GLY A 121 24.68 -7.26 -7.92
CA GLY A 121 25.13 -7.77 -6.62
C GLY A 121 25.00 -9.28 -6.50
N ASP A 122 25.87 -9.88 -5.68
CA ASP A 122 25.71 -11.29 -5.32
C ASP A 122 24.87 -11.43 -4.02
N LEU A 123 24.17 -12.56 -3.90
CA LEU A 123 23.35 -12.84 -2.72
C LEU A 123 24.15 -12.93 -1.43
N THR A 124 25.46 -13.17 -1.48
CA THR A 124 26.30 -13.26 -0.28
C THR A 124 26.49 -11.87 0.31
N ASP A 125 26.83 -10.89 -0.52
CA ASP A 125 26.99 -9.49 -0.14
C ASP A 125 25.65 -8.88 0.30
N ILE A 126 24.56 -9.16 -0.41
CA ILE A 126 23.21 -8.74 -0.01
C ILE A 126 22.87 -9.30 1.38
N ASN A 127 23.04 -10.60 1.60
CA ASN A 127 22.72 -11.21 2.89
C ASN A 127 23.67 -10.81 4.02
N ALA A 128 24.91 -10.42 3.69
CA ALA A 128 25.85 -9.84 4.64
C ALA A 128 25.40 -8.42 5.07
N ALA A 129 24.92 -7.61 4.12
CA ALA A 129 24.35 -6.30 4.42
C ALA A 129 23.02 -6.41 5.21
N ALA A 130 22.15 -7.35 4.84
CA ALA A 130 20.89 -7.66 5.55
C ALA A 130 21.09 -8.27 6.95
N ALA A 131 22.34 -8.56 7.36
CA ALA A 131 22.65 -8.98 8.71
C ALA A 131 22.77 -7.81 9.69
N ASP A 132 22.90 -6.59 9.19
CA ASP A 132 22.91 -5.38 10.00
C ASP A 132 21.50 -4.79 10.10
N THR A 133 21.12 -4.39 11.31
CA THR A 133 19.87 -3.66 11.58
C THR A 133 19.74 -2.33 10.85
N SER A 134 20.85 -1.78 10.33
CA SER A 134 20.86 -0.61 9.45
C SER A 134 21.31 -1.00 8.04
N THR A 135 20.42 -1.61 7.27
CA THR A 135 20.72 -1.97 5.88
C THR A 135 20.95 -0.71 5.03
N PRO A 136 21.82 -0.75 4.01
CA PRO A 136 22.10 0.42 3.17
C PRO A 136 20.87 0.95 2.40
N TRP A 137 19.88 0.10 2.17
CA TRP A 137 18.64 0.42 1.44
C TRP A 137 17.48 0.85 2.37
N GLN A 138 17.69 0.89 3.69
CA GLN A 138 16.65 1.27 4.64
C GLN A 138 16.15 2.70 4.37
N GLY A 139 14.87 2.82 3.98
CA GLY A 139 14.23 4.10 3.67
C GLY A 139 14.57 4.69 2.29
N GLU A 140 15.38 3.99 1.49
CA GLU A 140 15.81 4.40 0.15
C GLU A 140 15.00 3.67 -0.95
N PHE A 141 13.74 3.34 -0.66
CA PHE A 141 12.83 2.76 -1.65
C PHE A 141 12.23 3.85 -2.55
N ARG A 142 11.95 3.49 -3.81
CA ARG A 142 11.32 4.37 -4.81
C ARG A 142 9.84 4.55 -4.56
N ASP A 143 9.16 3.46 -4.25
CA ASP A 143 7.74 3.42 -3.94
C ASP A 143 7.44 2.26 -2.97
N ILE A 144 6.26 2.34 -2.35
CA ILE A 144 5.74 1.40 -1.37
C ILE A 144 4.30 1.04 -1.73
N VAL A 145 4.02 -0.24 -1.86
CA VAL A 145 2.71 -0.77 -2.25
C VAL A 145 2.31 -1.91 -1.30
N ASN A 146 1.05 -2.36 -1.44
CA ASN A 146 0.49 -3.41 -0.61
C ASN A 146 -0.18 -4.51 -1.44
N SER A 147 0.42 -4.83 -2.58
CA SER A 147 -0.10 -5.74 -3.60
C SER A 147 -0.07 -7.20 -3.15
N LEU A 148 0.83 -7.54 -2.22
CA LEU A 148 0.96 -8.88 -1.68
C LEU A 148 0.22 -9.06 -0.36
N THR A 149 -0.25 -10.28 -0.12
CA THR A 149 -0.89 -10.69 1.13
C THR A 149 -0.45 -12.11 1.49
N VAL A 150 -0.08 -12.32 2.75
CA VAL A 150 0.15 -13.66 3.30
C VAL A 150 -1.10 -14.19 3.98
N VAL A 151 -1.61 -15.33 3.51
CA VAL A 151 -2.75 -16.03 4.08
C VAL A 151 -2.27 -17.17 4.96
N GLY A 152 -2.87 -17.33 6.14
CA GLY A 152 -2.60 -18.42 7.09
C GLY A 152 -1.81 -18.02 8.34
N LEU A 153 -1.38 -16.75 8.43
CA LEU A 153 -0.62 -16.22 9.56
C LEU A 153 -1.37 -15.16 10.37
N GLY A 154 -2.41 -14.54 9.81
CA GLY A 154 -3.10 -13.40 10.43
C GLY A 154 -3.69 -13.71 11.80
N ARG A 155 -4.28 -14.90 11.98
CA ARG A 155 -4.84 -15.32 13.28
C ARG A 155 -3.77 -15.56 14.33
N ILE A 156 -2.61 -16.07 13.93
CA ILE A 156 -1.48 -16.29 14.84
C ILE A 156 -0.97 -14.93 15.31
N TYR A 157 -0.75 -13.99 14.40
CA TYR A 157 -0.30 -12.64 14.75
C TYR A 157 -1.30 -11.92 15.66
N ARG A 158 -2.60 -11.97 15.37
CA ARG A 158 -3.64 -11.41 16.25
C ARG A 158 -3.61 -12.03 17.65
N ALA A 159 -3.38 -13.33 17.77
CA ALA A 159 -3.26 -14.01 19.05
C ALA A 159 -2.00 -13.60 19.83
N ILE A 160 -0.87 -13.38 19.14
CA ILE A 160 0.37 -12.85 19.71
C ILE A 160 0.15 -11.40 20.18
N SER A 161 -0.44 -10.53 19.35
CA SER A 161 -0.67 -9.12 19.70
C SER A 161 -1.67 -8.94 20.85
N ALA A 162 -2.61 -9.87 21.02
CA ALA A 162 -3.52 -9.90 22.17
C ALA A 162 -2.88 -10.53 23.43
N ASN A 163 -1.77 -11.24 23.28
CA ASN A 163 -1.03 -11.81 24.39
C ASN A 163 -0.26 -10.68 25.10
N ALA A 164 -0.59 -10.44 26.36
CA ALA A 164 0.12 -9.49 27.21
C ALA A 164 0.96 -10.27 28.22
N PRO A 165 2.07 -10.92 27.78
CA PRO A 165 2.80 -11.80 28.66
C PRO A 165 3.34 -11.02 29.86
N GLY A 166 3.26 -11.65 31.03
CA GLY A 166 3.82 -11.06 32.26
C GLY A 166 5.33 -10.84 32.13
N ARG A 167 5.91 -10.05 33.06
CA ARG A 167 7.38 -9.96 33.16
C ARG A 167 7.95 -11.32 33.60
N ILE A 168 9.05 -11.75 32.99
CA ILE A 168 9.84 -12.90 33.46
C ILE A 168 10.56 -12.50 34.75
N PRO A 169 10.31 -13.15 35.89
CA PRO A 169 11.11 -12.96 37.09
C PRO A 169 12.54 -13.48 36.84
N PHE A 170 13.56 -12.70 37.21
CA PHE A 170 14.96 -13.06 36.96
C PHE A 170 15.34 -14.36 37.71
N GLY A 171 15.93 -15.33 36.99
CA GLY A 171 16.39 -16.60 37.58
C GLY A 171 15.29 -17.64 37.77
N GLU A 172 14.07 -17.38 37.27
CA GLU A 172 12.99 -18.35 37.21
C GLU A 172 12.74 -18.80 35.76
N PRO A 173 12.23 -20.03 35.53
CA PRO A 173 11.82 -20.45 34.20
C PRO A 173 10.78 -19.49 33.60
N ALA A 174 10.89 -19.24 32.29
CA ALA A 174 9.94 -18.36 31.62
C ALA A 174 8.50 -18.90 31.71
N PRO A 175 7.51 -18.04 32.04
CA PRO A 175 6.09 -18.38 31.99
C PRO A 175 5.66 -18.94 30.62
N VAL A 176 4.66 -19.84 30.61
CA VAL A 176 4.22 -20.53 29.38
C VAL A 176 3.68 -19.58 28.32
N ASP A 177 3.03 -18.48 28.72
CA ASP A 177 2.54 -17.40 27.86
C ASP A 177 3.68 -16.63 27.18
N VAL A 178 4.78 -16.39 27.90
CA VAL A 178 6.01 -15.78 27.35
C VAL A 178 6.66 -16.71 26.31
N VAL A 179 6.78 -18.00 26.64
CA VAL A 179 7.36 -18.99 25.73
C VAL A 179 6.49 -19.13 24.47
N ALA A 180 5.18 -19.22 24.64
CA ALA A 180 4.23 -19.33 23.53
C ALA A 180 4.22 -18.09 22.63
N ASP A 181 4.33 -16.89 23.21
CA ASP A 181 4.51 -15.64 22.45
C ASP A 181 5.71 -15.74 21.52
N ARG A 182 6.85 -16.12 22.10
CA ARG A 182 8.13 -16.14 21.41
C ARG A 182 8.18 -17.22 20.34
N LEU A 183 7.67 -18.41 20.63
CA LEU A 183 7.50 -19.48 19.65
C LEU A 183 6.58 -19.07 18.49
N GLY A 184 5.49 -18.37 18.80
CA GLY A 184 4.59 -17.83 17.78
C GLY A 184 5.29 -16.86 16.83
N ARG A 185 6.10 -15.95 17.36
CA ARG A 185 6.89 -14.98 16.58
C ARG A 185 7.90 -15.66 15.65
N TYR A 186 8.68 -16.60 16.16
CA TYR A 186 9.61 -17.37 15.33
C TYR A 186 8.92 -18.20 14.26
N PHE A 187 7.77 -18.76 14.61
CA PHE A 187 6.97 -19.54 13.67
C PHE A 187 6.44 -18.68 12.52
N ILE A 188 5.89 -17.49 12.78
CA ILE A 188 5.41 -16.62 11.70
C ILE A 188 6.56 -16.18 10.79
N THR A 189 7.73 -15.85 11.35
CA THR A 189 8.92 -15.48 10.56
C THR A 189 9.36 -16.65 9.69
N LEU A 190 9.56 -17.85 10.25
CA LEU A 190 9.95 -19.02 9.45
C LEU A 190 8.92 -19.31 8.33
N ARG A 191 7.63 -19.35 8.67
CA ARG A 191 6.57 -19.69 7.73
C ARG A 191 6.41 -18.66 6.63
N PHE A 192 6.59 -17.38 6.95
CA PHE A 192 6.56 -16.31 5.97
C PHE A 192 7.69 -16.49 4.95
N HIS A 193 8.93 -16.63 5.38
CA HIS A 193 10.06 -16.79 4.46
C HIS A 193 9.97 -18.07 3.62
N GLN A 194 9.55 -19.19 4.22
CA GLN A 194 9.32 -20.44 3.48
C GLN A 194 8.22 -20.26 2.41
N ALA A 195 7.10 -19.61 2.75
CA ALA A 195 6.00 -19.38 1.82
C ALA A 195 6.40 -18.38 0.73
N LEU A 196 7.09 -17.29 1.10
CA LEU A 196 7.57 -16.27 0.18
C LEU A 196 8.48 -16.87 -0.88
N VAL A 197 9.52 -17.61 -0.49
CA VAL A 197 10.44 -18.24 -1.44
C VAL A 197 9.73 -19.26 -2.32
N ARG A 198 8.90 -20.13 -1.73
CA ARG A 198 8.15 -21.14 -2.48
C ARG A 198 7.22 -20.49 -3.51
N ASP A 199 6.43 -19.51 -3.09
CA ASP A 199 5.42 -18.90 -3.94
C ASP A 199 6.06 -17.98 -4.99
N ALA A 200 7.12 -17.23 -4.64
CA ALA A 200 7.91 -16.49 -5.62
C ALA A 200 8.51 -17.41 -6.70
N THR A 201 9.01 -18.58 -6.32
CA THR A 201 9.55 -19.57 -7.28
C THR A 201 8.48 -20.08 -8.24
N ASN A 202 7.26 -20.27 -7.76
CA ASN A 202 6.15 -20.82 -8.56
C ASN A 202 5.45 -19.76 -9.42
N GLU A 203 5.24 -18.58 -8.86
CA GLU A 203 4.46 -17.50 -9.48
C GLU A 203 5.36 -16.58 -10.31
N GLY A 204 6.59 -16.35 -9.86
CA GLY A 204 7.58 -15.48 -10.50
C GLY A 204 7.46 -14.00 -10.15
N LEU A 205 8.49 -13.24 -10.53
CA LEU A 205 8.52 -11.78 -10.51
C LEU A 205 8.52 -11.25 -11.96
N PRO A 206 8.18 -9.99 -12.24
CA PRO A 206 8.13 -9.45 -13.61
C PRO A 206 9.36 -9.74 -14.47
N ARG A 207 10.52 -9.87 -13.82
CA ARG A 207 11.76 -10.41 -14.37
C ARG A 207 12.58 -11.03 -13.23
N PRO A 208 13.65 -11.78 -13.54
CA PRO A 208 14.58 -12.24 -12.52
C PRO A 208 15.19 -11.06 -11.76
N MET A 209 15.11 -11.08 -10.43
CA MET A 209 15.61 -10.02 -9.56
C MET A 209 15.72 -10.49 -8.10
N VAL A 210 16.28 -9.63 -7.25
CA VAL A 210 16.38 -9.86 -5.80
C VAL A 210 15.02 -9.67 -5.15
N LEU A 211 14.67 -10.60 -4.27
CA LEU A 211 13.52 -10.54 -3.38
C LEU A 211 14.04 -10.51 -1.94
N LEU A 212 13.82 -9.40 -1.24
CA LEU A 212 14.11 -9.28 0.19
C LEU A 212 12.86 -9.70 0.96
N GLY A 213 12.99 -10.64 1.88
CA GLY A 213 11.95 -10.95 2.85
C GLY A 213 12.36 -10.38 4.19
N GLY A 214 11.45 -9.66 4.85
CA GLY A 214 11.77 -9.00 6.11
C GLY A 214 10.55 -8.75 7.01
N ALA A 215 10.72 -7.78 7.91
CA ALA A 215 9.73 -7.39 8.90
C ALA A 215 9.87 -5.91 9.26
N HIS A 216 8.73 -5.22 9.36
CA HIS A 216 8.62 -3.82 9.78
C HIS A 216 7.76 -3.72 11.03
N ASP A 217 8.38 -3.35 12.16
CA ASP A 217 7.74 -3.29 13.48
C ASP A 217 7.14 -4.64 13.95
N VAL A 218 7.64 -5.76 13.40
CA VAL A 218 7.28 -7.13 13.80
C VAL A 218 8.53 -7.87 14.28
N ASP A 219 8.51 -8.30 15.54
CA ASP A 219 9.60 -9.13 16.11
C ASP A 219 9.45 -10.62 15.76
N PRO A 220 10.56 -11.36 15.59
CA PRO A 220 11.94 -10.86 15.57
C PRO A 220 12.26 -10.10 14.27
N TRP A 221 13.13 -9.10 14.36
CA TRP A 221 13.72 -8.49 13.18
C TRP A 221 14.64 -9.51 12.50
N TYR A 222 14.31 -9.87 11.27
CA TYR A 222 15.10 -10.74 10.42
C TYR A 222 14.85 -10.35 8.96
N GLU A 223 15.91 -10.08 8.22
CA GLU A 223 15.85 -9.81 6.79
C GLU A 223 16.84 -10.70 6.04
N ALA A 224 16.41 -11.18 4.87
CA ALA A 224 17.24 -11.96 3.97
C ALA A 224 16.90 -11.71 2.51
N GLY A 225 17.93 -11.75 1.67
CA GLY A 225 17.80 -11.70 0.21
C GLY A 225 17.71 -13.09 -0.40
N TYR A 226 16.79 -13.23 -1.34
CA TYR A 226 16.56 -14.39 -2.18
C TYR A 226 16.67 -13.99 -3.64
N TRP A 227 17.15 -14.88 -4.49
CA TRP A 227 17.11 -14.67 -5.93
C TRP A 227 15.89 -15.36 -6.51
N CYS A 228 15.02 -14.60 -7.17
CA CYS A 228 13.92 -15.17 -7.92
C CYS A 228 14.34 -15.29 -9.39
N GLU A 229 14.56 -16.51 -9.87
CA GLU A 229 14.89 -16.76 -11.29
C GLU A 229 13.64 -16.79 -12.18
N THR A 230 12.48 -17.04 -11.60
CA THR A 230 11.23 -17.23 -12.34
C THR A 230 10.68 -15.89 -12.78
N ALA A 231 10.56 -15.69 -14.09
CA ALA A 231 9.79 -14.59 -14.64
C ALA A 231 8.29 -14.91 -14.54
N HIS A 232 7.50 -13.94 -14.10
CA HIS A 232 6.05 -14.04 -13.94
C HIS A 232 5.41 -14.18 -15.31
N ALA A 233 4.63 -15.25 -15.49
CA ALA A 233 3.88 -15.48 -16.72
C ALA A 233 2.49 -14.87 -16.57
N GLY A 234 2.13 -13.87 -17.38
CA GLY A 234 0.81 -13.28 -17.21
C GLY A 234 0.51 -11.99 -17.96
N ASP A 235 1.24 -11.65 -19.03
CA ASP A 235 1.12 -10.35 -19.72
C ASP A 235 -0.34 -9.92 -19.98
N ASP A 236 -1.20 -10.83 -20.47
CA ASP A 236 -2.62 -10.54 -20.72
C ASP A 236 -3.40 -10.20 -19.44
N LYS A 237 -3.09 -10.89 -18.33
CA LYS A 237 -3.75 -10.66 -17.04
C LYS A 237 -3.26 -9.36 -16.39
N ILE A 238 -1.95 -9.10 -16.48
CA ILE A 238 -1.35 -7.84 -16.02
C ILE A 238 -1.92 -6.66 -16.81
N ALA A 239 -2.00 -6.77 -18.14
CA ALA A 239 -2.63 -5.77 -18.99
C ALA A 239 -4.09 -5.54 -18.59
N SER A 240 -4.86 -6.61 -18.35
CA SER A 240 -6.24 -6.49 -17.88
C SER A 240 -6.36 -5.79 -16.52
N ILE A 241 -5.41 -5.99 -15.59
CA ILE A 241 -5.38 -5.31 -14.29
C ILE A 241 -5.11 -3.82 -14.50
N LEU A 242 -4.11 -3.47 -15.32
CA LEU A 242 -3.75 -2.09 -15.62
C LEU A 242 -4.90 -1.36 -16.34
N ASP A 243 -5.51 -1.98 -17.35
CA ASP A 243 -6.66 -1.43 -18.07
C ASP A 243 -7.84 -1.17 -17.13
N ALA A 244 -8.15 -2.11 -16.23
CA ALA A 244 -9.22 -1.96 -15.25
C ALA A 244 -8.93 -0.83 -14.25
N ARG A 245 -7.68 -0.69 -13.81
CA ARG A 245 -7.24 0.41 -12.93
C ARG A 245 -7.31 1.76 -13.66
N ASP A 246 -6.91 1.83 -14.92
CA ASP A 246 -6.99 3.05 -15.71
C ASP A 246 -8.44 3.46 -15.98
N GLU A 247 -9.33 2.49 -16.26
CA GLU A 247 -10.77 2.74 -16.36
C GLU A 247 -11.36 3.23 -15.04
N ALA A 248 -11.04 2.58 -13.92
CA ALA A 248 -11.49 3.01 -12.61
C ALA A 248 -10.98 4.41 -12.25
N ASN A 249 -9.73 4.73 -12.61
CA ASN A 249 -9.13 6.05 -12.41
C ASN A 249 -9.84 7.12 -13.25
N ARG A 250 -10.13 6.84 -14.53
CA ARG A 250 -10.94 7.72 -15.40
C ARG A 250 -12.32 7.94 -14.80
N ALA A 251 -13.04 6.89 -14.42
CA ALA A 251 -14.36 6.97 -13.83
C ALA A 251 -14.37 7.79 -12.53
N ARG A 252 -13.41 7.56 -11.62
CA ARG A 252 -13.26 8.35 -10.39
C ARG A 252 -13.00 9.82 -10.71
N PHE A 253 -12.11 10.11 -11.64
CA PHE A 253 -11.78 11.47 -12.03
C PHE A 253 -12.95 12.21 -12.68
N GLN A 254 -13.76 11.51 -13.49
CA GLN A 254 -15.01 12.03 -14.04
C GLN A 254 -16.02 12.34 -12.92
N ALA A 255 -16.25 11.40 -12.00
CA ALA A 255 -17.16 11.58 -10.86
C ALA A 255 -16.76 12.75 -9.96
N GLU A 256 -15.46 12.91 -9.66
CA GLU A 256 -14.94 14.07 -8.93
C GLU A 256 -15.18 15.39 -9.67
N THR A 257 -15.03 15.37 -11.00
CA THR A 257 -15.30 16.54 -11.85
C THR A 257 -16.77 16.94 -11.74
N GLU A 258 -17.69 15.99 -11.93
CA GLU A 258 -19.13 16.24 -11.82
C GLU A 258 -19.55 16.74 -10.44
N MET A 259 -19.01 16.13 -9.38
CA MET A 259 -19.26 16.56 -8.00
C MET A 259 -18.83 18.01 -7.79
N LYS A 260 -17.65 18.40 -8.26
CA LYS A 260 -17.15 19.78 -8.15
C LYS A 260 -17.98 20.77 -8.97
N ILE A 261 -18.45 20.39 -10.15
CA ILE A 261 -19.38 21.21 -10.94
C ILE A 261 -20.68 21.43 -10.15
N ALA A 262 -21.24 20.38 -9.56
CA ALA A 262 -22.44 20.46 -8.76
C ALA A 262 -22.24 21.40 -7.54
N GLU A 263 -21.12 21.26 -6.83
CA GLU A 263 -20.75 22.16 -5.73
C GLU A 263 -20.66 23.63 -6.17
N TRP A 264 -20.04 23.91 -7.32
CA TRP A 264 -19.92 25.28 -7.82
C TRP A 264 -21.26 25.86 -8.27
N ARG A 265 -22.10 25.05 -8.92
CA ARG A 265 -23.46 25.44 -9.31
C ARG A 265 -24.30 25.76 -8.08
N ASP A 266 -24.23 24.94 -7.04
CA ASP A 266 -24.93 25.19 -5.78
C ASP A 266 -24.45 26.48 -5.12
N ARG A 267 -23.12 26.67 -5.00
CA ARG A 267 -22.52 27.91 -4.48
C ARG A 267 -23.01 29.15 -5.24
N ARG A 268 -22.99 29.12 -6.58
CA ARG A 268 -23.49 30.22 -7.42
C ARG A 268 -24.98 30.46 -7.22
N ASN A 269 -25.78 29.39 -7.13
CA ASN A 269 -27.23 29.49 -6.90
C ASN A 269 -27.56 30.14 -5.56
N VAL A 270 -26.82 29.80 -4.50
CA VAL A 270 -26.99 30.40 -3.18
C VAL A 270 -26.85 31.93 -3.23
N ILE A 271 -25.84 32.43 -3.97
CA ILE A 271 -25.59 33.87 -4.14
C ILE A 271 -26.65 34.51 -5.03
N THR A 272 -26.84 33.99 -6.24
CA THR A 272 -27.72 34.58 -7.26
C THR A 272 -29.19 34.57 -6.87
N ARG A 273 -29.65 33.52 -6.14
CA ARG A 273 -31.03 33.39 -5.64
C ARG A 273 -31.23 33.98 -4.25
N ARG A 274 -30.19 34.59 -3.64
CA ARG A 274 -30.23 35.19 -2.30
C ARG A 274 -30.80 34.25 -1.24
N GLN A 275 -30.31 33.01 -1.20
CA GLN A 275 -30.83 31.97 -0.31
C GLN A 275 -30.24 32.02 1.11
N LEU A 276 -29.42 33.03 1.44
CA LEU A 276 -28.81 33.21 2.74
C LEU A 276 -29.50 34.30 3.55
N ARG A 277 -29.40 34.18 4.88
CA ARG A 277 -29.75 35.27 5.79
C ARG A 277 -28.80 36.45 5.55
N ALA A 278 -29.33 37.67 5.65
CA ALA A 278 -28.60 38.90 5.35
C ALA A 278 -27.29 39.05 6.14
N ASP A 279 -27.25 38.58 7.38
CA ASP A 279 -26.07 38.63 8.27
C ASP A 279 -24.95 37.68 7.85
N LYS A 280 -25.24 36.66 7.04
CA LYS A 280 -24.27 35.67 6.54
C LYS A 280 -23.92 35.85 5.06
N GLN A 281 -24.69 36.67 4.35
CA GLN A 281 -24.60 36.79 2.90
C GLN A 281 -23.23 37.31 2.44
N GLN A 282 -22.70 38.37 3.07
CA GLN A 282 -21.43 38.96 2.66
C GLN A 282 -20.25 37.98 2.86
N ALA A 283 -20.17 37.32 4.02
CA ALA A 283 -19.11 36.36 4.30
C ALA A 283 -19.09 35.18 3.32
N PHE A 284 -20.27 34.73 2.87
CA PHE A 284 -20.36 33.67 1.87
C PHE A 284 -19.92 34.14 0.47
N ILE A 285 -20.28 35.38 0.09
CA ILE A 285 -19.80 35.99 -1.16
C ILE A 285 -18.28 36.09 -1.15
N ASP A 286 -17.69 36.61 -0.07
CA ASP A 286 -16.24 36.77 0.07
C ASP A 286 -15.52 35.41 -0.03
N LEU A 287 -16.06 34.37 0.62
CA LEU A 287 -15.54 33.00 0.51
C LEU A 287 -15.63 32.47 -0.94
N SER A 288 -16.76 32.70 -1.61
CA SER A 288 -16.93 32.28 -3.02
C SER A 288 -15.94 32.98 -3.94
N ILE A 289 -15.70 34.28 -3.75
CA ILE A 289 -14.72 35.05 -4.52
C ILE A 289 -13.31 34.48 -4.32
N ALA A 290 -12.93 34.17 -3.07
CA ALA A 290 -11.63 33.59 -2.77
C ALA A 290 -11.45 32.20 -3.42
N GLN A 291 -12.49 31.37 -3.40
CA GLN A 291 -12.48 30.05 -4.06
C GLN A 291 -12.40 30.15 -5.58
N ASP A 292 -13.13 31.09 -6.19
CA ASP A 292 -13.07 31.35 -7.64
C ASP A 292 -11.68 31.86 -8.04
N ALA A 293 -11.09 32.77 -7.27
CA ALA A 293 -9.73 33.27 -7.50
C ALA A 293 -8.68 32.14 -7.42
N MET A 294 -8.82 31.23 -6.45
CA MET A 294 -7.96 30.04 -6.34
C MET A 294 -8.13 29.12 -7.56
N PHE A 295 -9.37 28.90 -8.01
CA PHE A 295 -9.64 28.11 -9.21
C PHE A 295 -8.98 28.72 -10.46
N HIS A 296 -9.15 30.03 -10.69
CA HIS A 296 -8.53 30.73 -11.82
C HIS A 296 -7.00 30.61 -11.80
N SER A 297 -6.39 30.76 -10.62
CA SER A 297 -4.95 30.62 -10.43
C SER A 297 -4.44 29.21 -10.76
N ILE A 298 -5.16 28.17 -10.32
CA ILE A 298 -4.75 26.77 -10.52
C ILE A 298 -4.97 26.31 -11.97
N THR A 299 -6.06 26.74 -12.59
CA THR A 299 -6.48 26.21 -13.90
C THR A 299 -6.10 27.09 -15.07
N GLY A 300 -5.86 28.39 -14.85
CA GLY A 300 -5.68 29.39 -15.89
C GLY A 300 -6.96 29.68 -16.71
N LEU A 301 -8.12 29.19 -16.27
CA LEU A 301 -9.40 29.37 -16.97
C LEU A 301 -10.13 30.63 -16.48
N GLY A 302 -10.98 31.21 -17.33
CA GLY A 302 -11.80 32.39 -17.00
C GLY A 302 -11.10 33.73 -17.20
N ASP A 303 -11.81 34.83 -16.93
CA ASP A 303 -11.33 36.20 -17.07
C ASP A 303 -11.05 36.90 -15.73
N GLY A 304 -11.06 36.13 -14.64
CA GLY A 304 -10.84 36.61 -13.28
C GLY A 304 -12.08 37.19 -12.59
N ARG A 305 -13.23 37.29 -13.28
CA ARG A 305 -14.50 37.67 -12.63
C ARG A 305 -15.02 36.52 -11.76
N PRO A 306 -15.58 36.83 -10.57
CA PRO A 306 -16.27 35.83 -9.75
C PRO A 306 -17.41 35.16 -10.51
N SER A 307 -17.64 33.87 -10.23
CA SER A 307 -18.64 33.03 -10.90
C SER A 307 -20.07 33.58 -10.83
N HIS A 308 -20.42 34.32 -9.78
CA HIS A 308 -21.73 34.92 -9.59
C HIS A 308 -21.92 36.24 -10.36
N GLU A 309 -20.86 36.82 -10.91
CA GLU A 309 -20.91 38.00 -11.78
C GLU A 309 -21.01 37.63 -13.27
N LEU A 310 -20.71 36.37 -13.62
CA LEU A 310 -20.86 35.84 -14.96
C LEU A 310 -22.34 35.65 -15.31
N SER A 311 -22.70 35.91 -16.57
CA SER A 311 -23.98 35.45 -17.12
C SER A 311 -24.07 33.92 -17.06
N ASP A 312 -25.29 33.38 -17.12
CA ASP A 312 -25.47 31.92 -17.08
C ASP A 312 -24.71 31.21 -18.21
N HIS A 313 -24.67 31.82 -19.40
CA HIS A 313 -23.91 31.26 -20.53
C HIS A 313 -22.40 31.35 -20.31
N GLU A 314 -21.86 32.48 -19.85
CA GLU A 314 -20.42 32.61 -19.54
C GLU A 314 -19.98 31.63 -18.45
N TYR A 315 -20.83 31.43 -17.43
CA TYR A 315 -20.55 30.49 -16.35
C TYR A 315 -20.56 29.03 -16.85
N GLU A 316 -21.54 28.63 -17.65
CA GLU A 316 -21.58 27.29 -18.23
C GLU A 316 -20.42 27.07 -19.23
N MET A 317 -20.01 28.10 -19.96
CA MET A 317 -18.80 28.04 -20.80
C MET A 317 -17.51 27.88 -19.97
N LEU A 318 -17.43 28.49 -18.78
CA LEU A 318 -16.32 28.28 -17.86
C LEU A 318 -16.27 26.82 -17.35
N LEU A 319 -17.42 26.27 -16.96
CA LEU A 319 -17.53 24.86 -16.54
C LEU A 319 -17.19 23.90 -17.69
N TYR A 320 -17.67 24.18 -18.91
CA TYR A 320 -17.34 23.43 -20.12
C TYR A 320 -15.83 23.43 -20.40
N ALA A 321 -15.19 24.60 -20.35
CA ALA A 321 -13.73 24.70 -20.54
C ALA A 321 -12.97 23.89 -19.48
N TRP A 322 -13.44 23.90 -18.24
CA TRP A 322 -12.86 23.10 -17.17
C TRP A 322 -13.05 21.59 -17.39
N GLN A 323 -14.24 21.15 -17.81
CA GLN A 323 -14.49 19.75 -18.17
C GLN A 323 -13.57 19.27 -19.29
N ARG A 324 -13.33 20.09 -20.32
CA ARG A 324 -12.39 19.75 -21.41
C ARG A 324 -10.97 19.64 -20.92
N GLN A 325 -10.48 20.62 -20.15
CA GLN A 325 -9.16 20.57 -19.55
C GLN A 325 -8.98 19.31 -18.68
N ARG A 326 -10.02 18.90 -17.97
CA ARG A 326 -10.05 17.67 -17.17
C ARG A 326 -10.01 16.43 -18.07
N ALA A 327 -10.82 16.35 -19.14
CA ALA A 327 -10.83 15.24 -20.09
C ALA A 327 -9.47 15.05 -20.77
N GLU A 328 -8.85 16.13 -21.25
CA GLU A 328 -7.50 16.10 -21.84
C GLU A 328 -6.48 15.52 -20.86
N LYS A 329 -6.58 15.86 -19.57
CA LYS A 329 -5.65 15.38 -18.55
C LYS A 329 -5.71 13.86 -18.31
N ILE A 330 -6.85 13.23 -18.58
CA ILE A 330 -7.04 11.77 -18.42
C ILE A 330 -7.02 11.01 -19.75
N GLY A 331 -6.72 11.69 -20.86
CA GLY A 331 -6.68 11.08 -22.19
C GLY A 331 -8.04 10.78 -22.81
N ASP A 332 -9.12 11.34 -22.25
CA ASP A 332 -10.45 11.27 -22.84
C ASP A 332 -10.57 12.29 -24.00
N ASP A 333 -11.53 12.06 -24.90
CA ASP A 333 -11.83 12.98 -25.99
C ASP A 333 -12.55 14.25 -25.47
N PRO A 334 -11.89 15.43 -25.43
CA PRO A 334 -12.51 16.67 -24.97
C PRO A 334 -13.60 17.18 -25.94
N ASP A 335 -13.66 16.68 -27.17
CA ASP A 335 -14.66 17.08 -28.17
C ASP A 335 -15.96 16.28 -28.04
N ALA A 336 -15.97 15.22 -27.22
CA ALA A 336 -17.18 14.50 -26.84
C ALA A 336 -18.05 15.28 -25.84
N ILE A 337 -17.49 16.32 -25.18
CA ILE A 337 -18.22 17.15 -24.23
C ILE A 337 -19.13 18.12 -25.00
N ALA A 338 -20.42 18.12 -24.67
CA ALA A 338 -21.39 19.00 -25.33
C ALA A 338 -21.13 20.48 -25.00
N ILE A 339 -20.99 21.31 -26.04
CA ILE A 339 -20.91 22.77 -25.90
C ILE A 339 -22.24 23.31 -25.36
N PRO A 340 -22.24 24.13 -24.29
CA PRO A 340 -23.44 24.79 -23.81
C PRO A 340 -24.12 25.65 -24.89
N GLU A 341 -25.42 25.44 -25.13
CA GLU A 341 -26.17 26.27 -26.08
C GLU A 341 -26.21 27.73 -25.60
N ALA A 342 -25.97 28.68 -26.53
CA ALA A 342 -26.26 30.08 -26.27
C ALA A 342 -27.78 30.26 -26.07
N PRO A 343 -28.22 31.13 -25.16
CA PRO A 343 -29.65 31.40 -24.97
C PRO A 343 -30.26 31.81 -26.32
N ARG A 344 -31.23 31.03 -26.81
CA ARG A 344 -31.93 31.34 -28.05
C ARG A 344 -32.59 32.69 -27.88
N GLY A 345 -32.12 33.68 -28.64
CA GLY A 345 -32.63 35.04 -28.58
C GLY A 345 -34.15 35.04 -28.72
N GLY A 346 -34.84 35.34 -27.63
CA GLY A 346 -36.25 35.66 -27.67
C GLY A 346 -36.40 36.93 -28.49
N LEU A 347 -36.85 36.77 -29.73
CA LEU A 347 -37.51 37.82 -30.51
C LEU A 347 -38.77 38.25 -29.74
N PHE A 348 -38.61 39.07 -28.70
CA PHE A 348 -39.70 39.86 -28.18
C PHE A 348 -39.84 41.09 -29.06
N GLY A 349 -40.95 41.08 -29.80
CA GLY A 349 -41.27 42.03 -30.84
C GLY A 349 -41.30 43.47 -30.36
N LEU A 350 -40.76 44.34 -31.20
CA LEU A 350 -41.38 45.59 -31.64
C LEU A 350 -42.60 46.03 -30.81
N PHE A 351 -42.36 46.89 -29.82
CA PHE A 351 -43.30 47.97 -29.56
C PHE A 351 -42.78 49.24 -30.24
N SER A 352 -43.07 49.31 -31.53
CA SER A 352 -43.32 50.59 -32.17
C SER A 352 -44.75 51.00 -31.81
N ARG A 353 -44.91 52.10 -31.07
CA ARG A 353 -46.05 53.01 -31.23
C ARG A 353 -45.61 54.42 -30.89
N ALA A 354 -45.40 55.19 -31.95
CA ALA A 354 -45.50 56.64 -31.92
C ALA A 354 -46.98 57.03 -31.98
N SER A 355 -47.41 57.85 -31.03
CA SER A 355 -48.30 59.01 -31.19
C SER A 355 -48.49 59.67 -29.83
#